data_AF-A0A0C9WUL3-F1
#
_entry.id   AF-A0A0C9WUL3-F1
#
_cell.length_a   1.000
_cell.length_b   1.000
_cell.length_c   1.000
_cell.angle_alpha   90.00
_cell.angle_beta   90.00
_cell.angle_gamma   90.00
#
_symmetry.space_group_name_H-M   'P 1'
#
loop_
_entity.id
_entity.type
_entity.pdbx_description
1 polymer ?
#
loop_
_entity_poly.entity_id
_entity_poly.type
_entity_poly.pdbx_seq_one_letter_code
_entity_poly.pdbx_strand_id
1 'polypeptide(L)'
;KVSVRQYQCCLDTLEGLVVARMFELTRMNMSQTGYNLRKHIGNALRSRSVAIRAAVGRYNVAAATLTPPRQELCWDEVVEYAFLADFDLLRDARQDIRSRPWATPAARQAMDGYFKLLRAEEEIVQLNVEICRFITFMCDEDAELSTKEVEVGLTDPALAFQIQVQRSHITWFTPRHLKNIHDIGQLPGFSGNLS
;
A
#
# COMPACT_ATOMS: atom_id res chain seq x y z
N LYS A 1 12.33 -10.80 -30.93
CA LYS A 1 11.64 -9.54 -30.56
C LYS A 1 10.20 -9.77 -30.10
N VAL A 2 9.40 -10.59 -30.80
CA VAL A 2 8.02 -10.94 -30.38
C VAL A 2 7.99 -11.81 -29.12
N SER A 3 8.92 -12.77 -28.98
CA SER A 3 9.02 -13.68 -27.83
C SER A 3 9.30 -12.97 -26.49
N VAL A 4 10.18 -11.97 -26.49
CA VAL A 4 10.50 -11.16 -25.29
C VAL A 4 9.29 -10.33 -24.84
N ARG A 5 8.56 -9.72 -25.77
CA ARG A 5 7.34 -8.97 -25.45
C ARG A 5 6.27 -9.88 -24.87
N GLN A 6 6.10 -11.08 -25.43
CA GLN A 6 5.14 -12.06 -24.92
C GLN A 6 5.50 -12.52 -23.50
N TYR A 7 6.79 -12.79 -23.25
CA TYR A 7 7.30 -13.09 -21.91
C TYR A 7 6.99 -11.95 -20.91
N GLN A 8 7.30 -10.70 -21.28
CA GLN A 8 7.03 -9.53 -20.44
C GLN A 8 5.52 -9.39 -20.14
N CYS A 9 4.66 -9.50 -21.16
CA CYS A 9 3.21 -9.44 -20.93
C CYS A 9 2.70 -10.57 -20.01
N CYS A 10 3.25 -11.78 -20.14
CA CYS A 10 2.93 -12.88 -19.24
C CYS A 10 3.39 -12.61 -17.80
N LEU A 11 4.57 -12.00 -17.64
CA LEU A 11 5.10 -11.60 -16.34
C LEU A 11 4.25 -10.48 -15.71
N ASP A 12 3.94 -9.41 -16.44
CA ASP A 12 3.10 -8.30 -15.95
C ASP A 12 1.70 -8.78 -15.52
N THR A 13 1.13 -9.72 -16.30
CA THR A 13 -0.16 -10.35 -15.96
C THR A 13 -0.06 -11.16 -14.68
N LEU A 14 1.02 -11.92 -14.51
CA LEU A 14 1.24 -12.72 -13.31
C LEU A 14 1.43 -11.83 -12.09
N GLU A 15 2.26 -10.78 -12.20
CA GLU A 15 2.51 -9.79 -11.15
C GLU A 15 1.19 -9.13 -10.71
N GLY A 16 0.41 -8.59 -11.64
CA GLY A 16 -0.86 -7.94 -11.33
C GLY A 16 -1.86 -8.86 -10.61
N LEU A 17 -1.90 -10.14 -10.96
CA LEU A 17 -2.73 -11.12 -10.27
C LEU A 17 -2.24 -11.41 -8.84
N VAL A 18 -0.93 -11.46 -8.62
CA VAL A 18 -0.35 -11.68 -7.29
C VAL A 18 -0.54 -10.46 -6.39
N VAL A 19 -0.30 -9.25 -6.92
CA VAL A 19 -0.60 -7.97 -6.26
C VAL A 19 -2.06 -7.93 -5.81
N ALA A 20 -2.98 -8.25 -6.73
CA ALA A 20 -4.40 -8.24 -6.41
C ALA A 20 -4.75 -9.28 -5.31
N ARG A 21 -4.08 -10.44 -5.28
CA ARG A 21 -4.27 -11.44 -4.22
C ARG A 21 -3.77 -10.94 -2.87
N MET A 22 -2.64 -10.24 -2.83
CA MET A 22 -2.12 -9.62 -1.59
C MET A 22 -3.11 -8.60 -1.02
N PHE A 23 -3.71 -7.76 -1.87
CA PHE A 23 -4.75 -6.82 -1.44
C PHE A 23 -6.00 -7.52 -0.91
N GLU A 24 -6.40 -8.65 -1.49
CA GLU A 24 -7.51 -9.45 -0.96
C GLU A 24 -7.20 -10.05 0.40
N LEU A 25 -6.02 -10.63 0.59
CA LEU A 25 -5.57 -11.18 1.87
C LEU A 25 -5.51 -10.09 2.95
N THR A 26 -4.98 -8.91 2.60
CA THR A 26 -4.93 -7.76 3.50
C THR A 26 -6.34 -7.35 3.91
N ARG A 27 -7.28 -7.24 2.96
CA ARG A 27 -8.68 -6.91 3.25
C ARG A 27 -9.39 -7.98 4.07
N MET A 28 -9.04 -9.25 3.88
CA MET A 28 -9.58 -10.37 4.68
C MET A 28 -9.17 -10.24 6.16
N ASN A 29 -7.96 -9.75 6.41
CA ASN A 29 -7.39 -9.59 7.75
C ASN A 29 -7.79 -8.28 8.46
N MET A 30 -8.51 -7.37 7.80
CA MET A 30 -8.98 -6.13 8.43
C MET A 30 -10.09 -6.42 9.47
N SER A 31 -10.08 -5.68 10.59
CA SER A 31 -11.18 -5.69 11.55
C SER A 31 -12.43 -5.00 10.97
N GLN A 32 -13.63 -5.35 11.46
CA GLN A 32 -14.93 -4.78 11.05
C GLN A 32 -15.45 -5.15 9.65
N THR A 33 -14.89 -6.16 8.99
CA THR A 33 -15.42 -6.69 7.72
C THR A 33 -16.69 -7.50 7.97
N GLY A 34 -17.84 -7.03 7.46
CA GLY A 34 -19.12 -7.76 7.55
C GLY A 34 -19.05 -9.15 6.90
N TYR A 35 -19.89 -10.09 7.38
CA TYR A 35 -19.88 -11.50 6.91
C TYR A 35 -20.00 -11.64 5.39
N ASN A 36 -20.90 -10.88 4.76
CA ASN A 36 -21.09 -10.91 3.30
C ASN A 36 -19.83 -10.48 2.55
N LEU A 37 -19.17 -9.42 3.01
CA LEU A 37 -17.93 -8.94 2.41
C LEU A 37 -16.80 -9.97 2.55
N ARG A 38 -16.69 -10.64 3.71
CA ARG A 38 -15.74 -11.76 3.89
C ARG A 38 -16.00 -12.91 2.92
N LYS A 39 -17.27 -13.27 2.69
CA LYS A 39 -17.65 -14.31 1.72
C LYS A 39 -17.23 -13.92 0.29
N HIS A 40 -17.44 -12.67 -0.11
CA HIS A 40 -17.00 -12.16 -1.41
C HIS A 40 -15.47 -12.19 -1.54
N ILE A 41 -14.74 -11.75 -0.53
CA ILE A 41 -13.26 -11.81 -0.51
C ILE A 41 -12.79 -13.26 -0.63
N GLY A 42 -13.38 -14.20 0.12
CA GLY A 42 -13.02 -15.62 0.04
C GLY A 42 -13.25 -16.22 -1.35
N ASN A 43 -14.36 -15.89 -2.01
CA ASN A 43 -14.62 -16.32 -3.39
C ASN A 43 -13.63 -15.70 -4.38
N ALA A 44 -13.30 -14.42 -4.20
CA ALA A 44 -12.34 -13.72 -5.04
C ALA A 44 -10.94 -14.31 -4.90
N LEU A 45 -10.50 -14.63 -3.67
CA LEU A 45 -9.24 -15.34 -3.40
C LEU A 45 -9.16 -16.71 -4.09
N ARG A 46 -10.26 -17.47 -4.09
CA ARG A 46 -10.33 -18.78 -4.77
C ARG A 46 -10.20 -18.60 -6.28
N SER A 47 -10.97 -17.70 -6.86
CA SER A 47 -10.92 -17.38 -8.29
C SER A 47 -9.52 -16.91 -8.70
N ARG A 48 -8.93 -16.02 -7.91
CA ARG A 48 -7.58 -15.49 -8.14
C ARG A 48 -6.52 -16.56 -8.05
N SER A 49 -6.66 -17.51 -7.13
CA SER A 49 -5.71 -18.63 -7.02
C SER A 49 -5.69 -19.48 -8.28
N VAL A 50 -6.85 -19.74 -8.89
CA VAL A 50 -6.93 -20.45 -10.18
C VAL A 50 -6.31 -19.62 -11.31
N ALA A 51 -6.58 -18.31 -11.35
CA ALA A 51 -6.04 -17.41 -12.35
C ALA A 51 -4.51 -17.32 -12.30
N ILE A 52 -3.93 -17.26 -11.10
CA ILE A 52 -2.47 -17.23 -10.91
C ILE A 52 -1.85 -18.56 -11.38
N ARG A 53 -2.42 -19.73 -11.07
CA ARG A 53 -1.90 -21.03 -11.58
C ARG A 53 -1.84 -21.06 -13.10
N ALA A 54 -2.90 -20.58 -13.75
CA ALA A 54 -2.94 -20.48 -15.21
C ALA A 54 -1.91 -19.47 -15.76
N ALA A 55 -1.71 -18.35 -15.07
CA ALA A 55 -0.71 -17.35 -15.44
C ALA A 55 0.72 -17.87 -15.29
N VAL A 56 1.04 -18.62 -14.22
CA VAL A 56 2.33 -19.30 -14.04
C VAL A 56 2.61 -20.25 -15.21
N GLY A 57 1.62 -21.06 -15.60
CA GLY A 57 1.77 -21.94 -16.77
C GLY A 57 2.09 -21.18 -18.06
N ARG A 58 1.37 -20.08 -18.34
CA ARG A 58 1.64 -19.23 -19.51
C ARG A 58 3.02 -18.58 -19.45
N TYR A 59 3.43 -18.11 -18.27
CA TYR A 59 4.77 -17.56 -18.06
C TYR A 59 5.85 -18.61 -18.34
N ASN A 60 5.75 -19.83 -17.79
CA ASN A 60 6.75 -20.88 -17.99
C ASN A 60 6.90 -21.26 -19.47
N VAL A 61 5.79 -21.35 -20.21
CA VAL A 61 5.83 -21.57 -21.66
C VAL A 61 6.57 -20.44 -22.38
N ALA A 62 6.26 -19.18 -22.06
CA ALA A 62 6.93 -18.03 -22.67
C ALA A 62 8.42 -17.96 -22.28
N ALA A 63 8.76 -18.24 -21.03
CA ALA A 63 10.11 -18.29 -20.48
C ALA A 63 11.00 -19.30 -21.21
N ALA A 64 10.47 -20.49 -21.51
CA ALA A 64 11.18 -21.53 -22.23
C ALA A 64 11.46 -21.17 -23.70
N THR A 65 10.64 -20.31 -24.32
CA THR A 65 10.83 -19.89 -25.72
C THR A 65 11.94 -18.85 -25.92
N LEU A 66 12.48 -18.28 -24.83
CA LEU A 66 13.56 -17.30 -24.89
C LEU A 66 14.93 -17.95 -25.09
N THR A 67 15.89 -17.16 -25.58
CA THR A 67 17.28 -17.59 -25.74
C THR A 67 18.18 -16.57 -25.03
N PRO A 68 18.79 -16.91 -23.88
CA PRO A 68 18.65 -18.18 -23.16
C PRO A 68 17.25 -18.36 -22.52
N PRO A 69 16.81 -19.60 -22.27
CA PRO A 69 15.56 -19.87 -21.56
C PRO A 69 15.62 -19.28 -20.14
N ARG A 70 14.48 -18.80 -19.64
CA ARG A 70 14.38 -18.25 -18.28
C ARG A 70 13.96 -19.32 -17.28
N GLN A 71 14.27 -19.08 -16.01
CA GLN A 71 13.85 -19.93 -14.89
C GLN A 71 12.32 -20.08 -14.86
N GLU A 72 11.87 -21.33 -14.72
CA GLU A 72 10.47 -21.66 -14.47
C GLU A 72 10.07 -21.33 -13.04
N LEU A 73 8.83 -20.90 -12.86
CA LEU A 73 8.24 -20.61 -11.56
C LEU A 73 7.35 -21.76 -11.11
N CYS A 74 7.48 -22.15 -9.85
CA CYS A 74 6.51 -23.01 -9.19
C CYS A 74 5.37 -22.19 -8.57
N TRP A 75 4.19 -22.80 -8.46
CA TRP A 75 3.08 -22.21 -7.72
C TRP A 75 3.43 -21.87 -6.28
N ASP A 76 4.13 -22.76 -5.58
CA ASP A 76 4.46 -22.59 -4.16
C ASP A 76 5.40 -21.39 -3.97
N GLU A 77 6.40 -21.24 -4.83
CA GLU A 77 7.29 -20.08 -4.87
C GLU A 77 6.52 -18.77 -5.10
N VAL A 78 5.57 -18.78 -6.05
CA VAL A 78 4.75 -17.61 -6.38
C VAL A 78 3.79 -17.21 -5.24
N VAL A 79 3.30 -18.17 -4.47
CA VAL A 79 2.46 -17.90 -3.30
C VAL A 79 3.30 -17.42 -2.10
N GLU A 80 4.53 -17.90 -1.97
CA GLU A 80 5.49 -17.47 -0.96
C GLU A 80 6.11 -16.11 -1.23
N TYR A 81 6.07 -15.61 -2.48
CA TYR A 81 6.38 -14.22 -2.80
C TYR A 81 5.39 -13.30 -2.09
N ALA A 82 5.73 -12.95 -0.85
CA ALA A 82 4.99 -12.05 0.01
C ALA A 82 5.29 -10.57 -0.32
N PHE A 83 6.25 -10.30 -1.20
CA PHE A 83 6.74 -8.96 -1.49
C PHE A 83 6.85 -8.70 -3.00
N LEU A 84 6.36 -7.55 -3.46
CA LEU A 84 6.35 -7.18 -4.88
C LEU A 84 7.74 -7.21 -5.52
N ALA A 85 8.78 -6.87 -4.75
CA ALA A 85 10.14 -6.84 -5.29
C ALA A 85 10.68 -8.24 -5.66
N ASP A 86 10.01 -9.35 -5.31
CA ASP A 86 10.33 -10.68 -5.87
C ASP A 86 9.99 -10.78 -7.36
N PHE A 87 8.97 -10.07 -7.84
CA PHE A 87 8.62 -10.00 -9.26
C PHE A 87 9.50 -9.01 -10.02
N ASP A 88 9.95 -7.94 -9.36
CA ASP A 88 10.94 -7.03 -9.95
C ASP A 88 12.27 -7.74 -10.27
N LEU A 89 12.65 -8.74 -9.46
CA LEU A 89 13.80 -9.63 -9.73
C LEU A 89 13.56 -10.54 -10.95
N LEU A 90 12.30 -10.78 -11.31
CA LEU A 90 11.93 -11.54 -12.50
C LEU A 90 12.02 -10.71 -13.78
N ARG A 91 11.91 -9.39 -13.65
CA ARG A 91 12.01 -8.45 -14.77
C ARG A 91 13.45 -8.43 -15.29
N ASP A 92 13.61 -8.33 -16.60
CA ASP A 92 14.89 -8.28 -17.29
C ASP A 92 15.71 -7.05 -16.86
N ALA A 93 16.39 -7.13 -15.72
CA ALA A 93 17.51 -6.27 -15.38
C ALA A 93 18.71 -6.68 -16.26
N ARG A 94 19.54 -5.71 -16.64
CA ARG A 94 20.72 -5.95 -17.50
C ARG A 94 21.71 -6.99 -16.93
N GLN A 95 21.59 -7.29 -15.63
CA GLN A 95 22.30 -8.35 -14.93
C GLN A 95 21.29 -9.17 -14.14
N ASP A 96 21.43 -10.49 -14.16
CA ASP A 96 20.70 -11.35 -13.23
C ASP A 96 21.21 -11.12 -11.81
N ILE A 97 20.41 -10.40 -11.02
CA ILE A 97 20.70 -10.05 -9.64
C ILE A 97 20.19 -11.09 -8.65
N ARG A 98 19.45 -12.11 -9.09
CA ARG A 98 18.87 -13.14 -8.18
C ARG A 98 19.95 -13.95 -7.47
N SER A 99 21.09 -14.12 -8.11
CA SER A 99 22.27 -14.80 -7.54
C SER A 99 23.00 -13.98 -6.48
N ARG A 100 22.66 -12.69 -6.31
CA ARG A 100 23.32 -11.82 -5.34
C ARG A 100 22.83 -12.16 -3.93
N PRO A 101 23.72 -12.18 -2.92
CA PRO A 101 23.33 -12.51 -1.55
C PRO A 101 22.24 -11.58 -0.99
N TRP A 102 22.25 -10.30 -1.41
CA TRP A 102 21.28 -9.29 -1.03
C TRP A 102 19.91 -9.44 -1.71
N ALA A 103 19.79 -10.22 -2.79
CA ALA A 103 18.52 -10.39 -3.51
C ALA A 103 17.61 -11.45 -2.86
N THR A 104 18.16 -12.28 -1.97
CA THR A 104 17.36 -13.28 -1.25
C THR A 104 16.29 -12.60 -0.38
N PRO A 105 15.08 -13.18 -0.26
CA PRO A 105 14.00 -12.58 0.54
C PRO A 105 14.42 -12.29 1.99
N ALA A 106 15.13 -13.23 2.62
CA ALA A 106 15.63 -13.07 3.99
C ALA A 106 16.64 -11.91 4.11
N ALA A 107 17.58 -11.78 3.16
CA ALA A 107 18.54 -10.68 3.17
C ALA A 107 17.86 -9.33 2.92
N ARG A 108 16.85 -9.25 2.04
CA ARG A 108 16.08 -8.01 1.83
C ARG A 108 15.32 -7.60 3.08
N GLN A 109 14.63 -8.53 3.74
CA GLN A 109 13.96 -8.24 5.01
C GLN A 109 14.95 -7.76 6.08
N ALA A 110 16.13 -8.37 6.16
CA ALA A 110 17.19 -7.95 7.07
C ALA A 110 17.74 -6.56 6.72
N MET A 111 17.97 -6.27 5.44
CA MET A 111 18.40 -4.96 4.96
C MET A 111 17.34 -3.90 5.22
N ASP A 112 16.07 -4.16 4.90
CA ASP A 112 14.95 -3.25 5.18
C ASP A 112 14.87 -2.94 6.67
N GLY A 113 15.00 -3.95 7.53
CA GLY A 113 15.07 -3.77 8.97
C GLY A 113 16.27 -2.92 9.40
N TYR A 114 17.46 -3.22 8.87
CA TYR A 114 18.68 -2.48 9.15
C TYR A 114 18.58 -1.01 8.73
N PHE A 115 18.10 -0.73 7.51
CA PHE A 115 17.96 0.64 7.02
C PHE A 115 16.83 1.40 7.72
N LYS A 116 15.73 0.72 8.10
CA LYS A 116 14.70 1.31 8.97
C LYS A 116 15.28 1.70 10.33
N LEU A 117 16.12 0.86 10.92
CA LEU A 117 16.80 1.18 12.18
C LEU A 117 17.78 2.33 12.03
N LEU A 118 18.62 2.32 10.99
CA LEU A 118 19.57 3.41 10.73
C LEU A 118 18.88 4.76 10.54
N ARG A 119 17.73 4.78 9.88
CA ARG A 119 17.00 6.01 9.55
C ARG A 119 15.86 6.33 10.52
N ALA A 120 15.70 5.55 11.59
CA ALA A 120 14.63 5.77 12.57
C ALA A 120 14.72 7.16 13.23
N GLU A 121 15.94 7.62 13.52
CA GLU A 121 16.14 8.96 14.11
C GLU A 121 15.76 10.08 13.15
N GLU A 122 16.07 9.94 11.86
CA GLU A 122 15.62 10.89 10.81
C GLU A 122 14.09 10.90 10.71
N GLU A 123 13.48 9.72 10.73
CA GLU A 123 12.02 9.56 10.66
C GLU A 123 11.34 10.23 11.84
N ILE A 124 11.88 10.12 13.06
CA ILE A 124 11.34 10.83 14.25
C ILE A 124 11.31 12.35 14.01
N VAL A 125 12.40 12.91 13.48
CA VAL A 125 12.47 14.35 13.19
C VAL A 125 11.46 14.75 12.11
N GLN A 126 11.28 13.94 11.07
CA GLN A 126 10.29 14.18 10.02
C GLN A 126 8.86 14.10 10.56
N LEU A 127 8.55 13.04 11.31
CA LEU A 127 7.23 12.85 11.92
C LEU A 127 6.86 13.99 12.86
N ASN A 128 7.80 14.56 13.62
CA ASN A 128 7.54 15.74 14.44
C ASN A 128 7.01 16.92 13.61
N VAL A 129 7.59 17.15 12.43
CA VAL A 129 7.15 18.21 11.50
C VAL A 129 5.81 17.87 10.87
N GLU A 130 5.62 16.62 10.45
CA GLU A 130 4.39 16.17 9.80
C GLU A 130 3.19 16.19 10.76
N ILE A 131 3.38 15.78 12.02
CA ILE A 131 2.35 15.84 13.06
C ILE A 131 1.93 17.29 13.30
N CYS A 132 2.88 18.22 13.43
CA CYS A 132 2.58 19.65 13.55
C CYS A 132 1.75 20.14 12.36
N ARG A 133 2.21 19.85 11.13
CA ARG A 133 1.50 20.24 9.90
C ARG A 133 0.10 19.67 9.84
N PHE A 134 -0.08 18.43 10.28
CA PHE A 134 -1.37 17.78 10.30
C PHE A 134 -2.33 18.43 11.31
N ILE A 135 -1.85 18.81 12.50
CA ILE A 135 -2.63 19.58 13.48
C ILE A 135 -3.05 20.93 12.89
N THR A 136 -2.09 21.67 12.34
CA THR A 136 -2.36 22.98 11.71
C THR A 136 -3.38 22.85 10.59
N PHE A 137 -3.21 21.87 9.70
CA PHE A 137 -4.14 21.58 8.62
C PHE A 137 -5.56 21.33 9.14
N MET A 138 -5.73 20.50 10.18
CA MET A 138 -7.04 20.24 10.78
C MET A 138 -7.70 21.50 11.35
N CYS A 139 -6.93 22.34 12.05
CA CYS A 139 -7.43 23.59 12.63
C CYS A 139 -7.81 24.60 11.55
N ASP A 140 -6.95 24.78 10.55
CA ASP A 140 -7.15 25.71 9.45
C ASP A 140 -8.34 25.28 8.58
N GLU A 141 -8.47 23.99 8.27
CA GLU A 141 -9.58 23.48 7.47
C GLU A 141 -10.92 23.62 8.18
N ASP A 142 -11.00 23.35 9.49
CA ASP A 142 -12.25 23.59 10.24
C ASP A 142 -12.60 25.08 10.30
N ALA A 143 -11.62 25.95 10.52
CA ALA A 143 -11.83 27.39 10.57
C ALA A 143 -12.26 27.96 9.21
N GLU A 144 -11.62 27.51 8.12
CA GLU A 144 -11.95 27.93 6.76
C GLU A 144 -13.36 27.47 6.39
N LEU A 145 -13.70 26.19 6.61
CA LEU A 145 -15.03 25.66 6.33
C LEU A 145 -16.10 26.37 7.16
N SER A 146 -15.84 26.65 8.44
CA SER A 146 -16.74 27.41 9.30
C SER A 146 -16.97 28.82 8.78
N THR A 147 -15.92 29.48 8.29
CA THR A 147 -16.02 30.84 7.75
C THR A 147 -16.81 30.83 6.44
N LYS A 148 -16.52 29.88 5.55
CA LYS A 148 -17.21 29.72 4.26
C LYS A 148 -18.67 29.35 4.42
N GLU A 149 -19.02 28.54 5.41
CA GLU A 149 -20.41 28.22 5.76
C GLU A 149 -21.21 29.50 6.05
N VAL A 150 -20.65 30.42 6.84
CA VAL A 150 -21.29 31.70 7.18
C VAL A 150 -21.34 32.64 5.98
N GLU A 151 -20.21 32.83 5.27
CA GLU A 151 -20.13 33.73 4.11
C GLU A 151 -21.12 33.31 3.00
N VAL A 152 -21.11 32.03 2.65
CA VAL A 152 -21.97 31.49 1.58
C VAL A 152 -23.42 31.43 2.04
N GLY A 153 -23.69 31.22 3.33
CA GLY A 153 -25.05 31.18 3.88
C GLY A 153 -25.83 32.48 3.67
N LEU A 154 -25.15 33.61 3.48
CA LEU A 154 -25.78 34.90 3.16
C LEU A 154 -26.30 34.96 1.71
N THR A 155 -25.70 34.22 0.78
CA THR A 155 -26.03 34.26 -0.65
C THR A 155 -26.74 33.00 -1.14
N ASP A 156 -26.33 31.82 -0.66
CA ASP A 156 -26.84 30.51 -1.04
C ASP A 156 -26.91 29.58 0.18
N PRO A 157 -28.08 29.52 0.84
CA PRO A 157 -28.29 28.64 1.99
C PRO A 157 -28.16 27.15 1.67
N ALA A 158 -28.43 26.73 0.43
CA ALA A 158 -28.37 25.31 0.06
C ALA A 158 -26.91 24.85 -0.05
N LEU A 159 -26.03 25.69 -0.61
CA LEU A 159 -24.60 25.41 -0.65
C LEU A 159 -23.96 25.47 0.74
N ALA A 160 -24.34 26.43 1.58
CA ALA A 160 -23.88 26.50 2.97
C ALA A 160 -24.21 25.24 3.77
N PHE A 161 -25.42 24.68 3.58
CA PHE A 161 -25.78 23.40 4.18
C PHE A 161 -24.87 22.24 3.72
N GLN A 162 -24.47 22.20 2.43
CA GLN A 162 -23.52 21.17 1.95
C GLN A 162 -22.14 21.35 2.59
N ILE A 163 -21.67 22.58 2.76
CA ILE A 163 -20.41 22.88 3.48
C ILE A 163 -20.49 22.40 4.93
N GLN A 164 -21.61 22.68 5.62
CA GLN A 164 -21.86 22.22 6.98
C GLN A 164 -21.82 20.68 7.08
N VAL A 165 -22.46 19.97 6.15
CA VAL A 165 -22.46 18.50 6.11
C VAL A 165 -21.05 17.97 5.92
N GLN A 166 -20.29 18.53 4.98
CA GLN A 166 -18.90 18.14 4.74
C GLN A 166 -18.01 18.40 5.97
N ARG A 167 -18.12 19.57 6.58
CA ARG A 167 -17.42 19.93 7.82
C ARG A 167 -17.76 18.99 8.95
N SER A 168 -19.03 18.62 9.12
CA SER A 168 -19.49 17.66 10.13
C SER A 168 -18.85 16.29 9.93
N HIS A 169 -18.69 15.86 8.68
CA HIS A 169 -18.03 14.59 8.35
C HIS A 169 -16.53 14.62 8.69
N ILE A 170 -15.83 15.71 8.42
CA ILE A 170 -14.40 15.87 8.75
C ILE A 170 -14.18 15.95 10.27
N THR A 171 -14.95 16.80 10.95
CA THR A 171 -14.88 16.99 12.41
C THR A 171 -15.27 15.74 13.19
N TRP A 172 -16.08 14.84 12.62
CA TRP A 172 -16.40 13.55 13.25
C TRP A 172 -15.16 12.70 13.55
N PHE A 173 -14.14 12.73 12.68
CA PHE A 173 -12.90 11.97 12.87
C PHE A 173 -11.88 12.69 13.76
N THR A 174 -11.99 14.02 13.87
CA THR A 174 -11.03 14.89 14.56
C THR A 174 -10.71 14.44 15.99
N PRO A 175 -11.67 14.09 16.86
CA PRO A 175 -11.38 13.63 18.22
C PRO A 175 -10.48 12.39 18.27
N ARG A 176 -10.65 11.45 17.31
CA ARG A 176 -9.82 10.24 17.24
C ARG A 176 -8.39 10.58 16.82
N HIS A 177 -8.24 11.48 15.86
CA HIS A 177 -6.92 11.96 15.44
C HIS A 177 -6.20 12.70 16.57
N LEU A 178 -6.89 13.62 17.26
CA LEU A 178 -6.35 14.34 18.41
C LEU A 178 -5.94 13.41 19.54
N LYS A 179 -6.74 12.37 19.82
CA LYS A 179 -6.35 11.35 20.80
C LYS A 179 -5.06 10.62 20.39
N ASN A 180 -4.97 10.15 19.15
CA ASN A 180 -3.77 9.47 18.67
C ASN A 180 -2.54 10.39 18.72
N ILE A 181 -2.70 11.66 18.37
CA ILE A 181 -1.63 12.67 18.43
C ILE A 181 -1.19 12.91 19.88
N HIS A 182 -2.14 13.00 20.80
CA HIS A 182 -1.85 13.09 22.23
C HIS A 182 -1.08 11.86 22.72
N ASP A 183 -1.52 10.66 22.36
CA ASP A 183 -0.85 9.40 22.71
C ASP A 183 0.59 9.35 22.15
N ILE A 184 0.82 9.87 20.93
CA ILE A 184 2.16 10.01 20.35
C ILE A 184 3.03 10.97 21.17
N GLY A 185 2.47 12.08 21.63
CA GLY A 185 3.17 13.03 22.50
C GLY A 185 3.61 12.46 23.84
N GLN A 186 2.97 11.37 24.30
CA GLN A 186 3.34 10.67 25.53
C GLN A 186 4.41 9.57 25.31
N LEU A 187 4.81 9.29 24.07
CA LEU A 187 5.80 8.26 23.79
C LEU A 187 7.20 8.66 24.27
N PRO A 188 7.98 7.72 24.86
CA PRO A 188 9.35 7.98 25.22
C PRO A 188 10.18 8.29 23.96
N GLY A 189 10.88 9.43 23.97
CA GLY A 189 11.68 9.89 22.83
C GLY A 189 10.96 10.84 21.88
N PHE A 190 9.68 11.18 22.13
CA PHE A 190 9.02 12.26 21.42
C PHE A 190 9.73 13.60 21.71
N SER A 191 10.05 14.33 20.65
CA SER A 191 10.80 15.60 20.70
C SER A 191 10.12 16.73 19.92
N GLY A 192 8.94 16.47 19.35
CA GLY A 192 8.16 17.44 18.60
C GLY A 192 7.39 18.40 19.49
N ASN A 193 6.83 19.43 18.87
CA ASN A 193 5.85 20.30 19.51
C ASN A 193 4.43 19.85 19.11
N LEU A 194 3.49 19.88 20.04
CA LEU A 194 2.07 19.62 19.78
C LEU A 194 1.19 20.86 20.04
N SER A 195 1.83 22.00 20.33
CA SER A 195 1.18 23.29 20.57
C SER A 195 0.98 24.07 19.27
#